data_AF-A0A6A9QPM6-F1
#
_entry.id   AF-A0A6A9QPM6-F1
#
_cell.length_a   1.000
_cell.length_b   1.000
_cell.length_c   1.000
_cell.angle_alpha   90.00
_cell.angle_beta   90.00
_cell.angle_gamma   90.00
#
_symmetry.space_group_name_H-M   'P 1'
#
loop_
_entity.id
_entity.type
_entity.pdbx_description
1 polymer ?
#
loop_
_entity_poly.entity_id
_entity_poly.type
_entity_poly.pdbx_seq_one_letter_code
_entity_poly.pdbx_strand_id
1 'polypeptide(L)'
;MVGNIRDRTTEFLLRFGDRGKTVVSIALMCEPTQLGDFSYKCVQEKIVERGYDFDPKMLLRSMEKDYGITETSYKSTNQHWWRFLDKNQVEEAISPEEEDPAVTVVKIQAESLDMPSAERKLSILMRKPKLSEIDKRIFRQFSFEELPLFVKIYNDAMQYEETQEIGERIKKIINMARAVAMKINEKESYNQGLLKKEREREDYNANSVRLSDLKDNI
;
A
#
# COMPACT_ATOMS: atom_id res chain seq x y z
N MET A 1 14.27 39.80 0.76
CA MET A 1 13.39 38.75 0.22
C MET A 1 12.62 38.20 1.42
N VAL A 2 11.29 38.37 1.49
CA VAL A 2 10.47 37.85 2.60
C VAL A 2 9.54 36.79 2.00
N GLY A 3 10.12 35.68 1.57
CA GLY A 3 9.39 34.43 1.29
C GLY A 3 9.23 33.62 2.57
N ASN A 4 8.26 32.71 2.60
CA ASN A 4 8.12 31.77 3.70
C ASN A 4 9.37 30.85 3.79
N ILE A 5 9.49 30.01 4.84
CA ILE A 5 10.69 29.18 5.03
C ILE A 5 10.80 28.12 3.93
N ARG A 6 9.66 27.63 3.44
CA ARG A 6 9.58 26.69 2.33
C ARG A 6 10.21 27.27 1.05
N ASP A 7 9.80 28.46 0.63
CA ASP A 7 10.30 29.15 -0.58
C ASP A 7 11.83 29.37 -0.50
N ARG A 8 12.31 29.80 0.67
CA ARG A 8 13.74 30.02 0.92
C ARG A 8 14.53 28.71 0.90
N THR A 9 13.93 27.63 1.40
CA THR A 9 14.51 26.30 1.30
C THR A 9 14.52 25.81 -0.14
N THR A 10 13.44 26.01 -0.91
CA THR A 10 13.40 25.69 -2.35
C THR A 10 14.45 26.46 -3.14
N GLU A 11 14.62 27.76 -2.88
CA GLU A 11 15.65 28.58 -3.53
C GLU A 11 17.08 28.08 -3.21
N PHE A 12 17.33 27.71 -1.95
CA PHE A 12 18.58 27.08 -1.53
C PHE A 12 18.84 25.77 -2.29
N LEU A 13 17.82 24.91 -2.39
CA LEU A 13 17.92 23.63 -3.10
C LEU A 13 18.18 23.82 -4.59
N LEU A 14 17.50 24.78 -5.24
CA LEU A 14 17.72 25.09 -6.66
C LEU A 14 19.14 25.60 -6.92
N ARG A 15 19.71 26.40 -6.00
CA ARG A 15 21.06 26.94 -6.16
C ARG A 15 22.16 25.89 -5.93
N PHE A 16 22.00 25.04 -4.92
CA PHE A 16 23.05 24.11 -4.49
C PHE A 16 22.82 22.66 -4.96
N GLY A 17 21.72 22.38 -5.66
CA GLY A 17 21.38 21.11 -6.29
C GLY A 17 21.44 19.94 -5.31
N ASP A 18 21.99 18.82 -5.78
CA ASP A 18 22.09 17.56 -5.03
C ASP A 18 22.85 17.70 -3.72
N ARG A 19 23.91 18.52 -3.69
CA ARG A 19 24.66 18.80 -2.46
C ARG A 19 23.80 19.55 -1.44
N GLY A 20 22.99 20.50 -1.90
CA GLY A 20 21.98 21.17 -1.08
C GLY A 20 20.98 20.16 -0.51
N LYS A 21 20.30 19.39 -1.37
CA LYS A 21 19.30 18.37 -0.97
C LYS A 21 19.89 17.38 0.04
N THR A 22 21.13 16.94 -0.20
CA THR A 22 21.84 16.01 0.69
C THR A 22 22.07 16.62 2.07
N VAL A 23 22.57 17.87 2.17
CA VAL A 23 22.83 18.50 3.48
C VAL A 23 21.54 18.71 4.26
N VAL A 24 20.49 19.23 3.63
CA VAL A 24 19.25 19.50 4.36
C VAL A 24 18.55 18.20 4.78
N SER A 25 18.51 17.18 3.93
CA SER A 25 17.94 15.86 4.28
C SER A 25 18.69 15.19 5.42
N ILE A 26 20.03 15.22 5.41
CA ILE A 26 20.84 14.68 6.51
C ILE A 26 20.63 15.47 7.80
N ALA A 27 20.54 16.80 7.72
CA ALA A 27 20.28 17.64 8.89
C ALA A 27 18.93 17.31 9.55
N LEU A 28 17.89 17.00 8.77
CA LEU A 28 16.60 16.55 9.30
C LEU A 28 16.63 15.17 9.95
N MET A 29 17.56 14.29 9.54
CA MET A 29 17.75 12.94 10.09
C MET A 29 18.64 12.91 11.33
N CYS A 30 19.24 14.03 11.71
CA CYS A 30 19.98 14.12 12.96
C CYS A 30 19.02 14.08 14.15
N GLU A 31 19.44 13.38 15.21
CA GLU A 31 18.67 13.32 16.45
C GLU A 31 18.75 14.66 17.18
N PRO A 32 17.60 15.30 17.48
CA PRO A 32 17.57 16.58 18.17
C PRO A 32 18.02 16.43 19.63
N THR A 33 18.62 17.47 20.16
CA THR A 33 19.02 17.55 21.58
C THR A 33 18.57 18.89 22.18
N GLN A 34 18.83 19.09 23.47
CA GLN A 34 18.59 20.39 24.12
C GLN A 34 19.40 21.54 23.46
N LEU A 35 20.54 21.22 22.84
CA LEU A 35 21.43 22.20 22.21
C LEU A 35 20.94 22.64 20.83
N GLY A 36 20.09 21.86 20.15
CA GLY A 36 19.60 22.15 18.81
C GLY A 36 19.05 20.93 18.09
N ASP A 37 18.52 21.14 16.89
CA ASP A 37 17.95 20.09 16.05
C ASP A 37 19.03 19.22 15.41
N PHE A 38 20.16 19.82 15.05
CA PHE A 38 21.29 19.09 14.47
C PHE A 38 22.63 19.78 14.75
N SER A 39 23.72 19.02 14.60
CA SER A 39 25.09 19.50 14.78
C SER A 39 25.97 19.24 13.57
N TYR A 40 27.06 20.00 13.45
CA TYR A 40 28.01 19.86 12.35
C TYR A 40 28.59 18.44 12.29
N LYS A 41 28.93 17.90 13.47
CA LYS A 41 29.46 16.54 13.63
C LYS A 41 28.48 15.50 13.08
N CYS A 42 27.21 15.58 13.48
CA CYS A 42 26.18 14.64 12.98
C CYS A 42 26.05 14.70 11.46
N VAL A 43 25.99 15.90 10.88
CA VAL A 43 25.87 16.07 9.43
C VAL A 43 27.09 15.49 8.71
N GLN A 44 28.29 15.76 9.19
CA GLN A 44 29.52 15.26 8.60
C GLN A 44 29.64 13.73 8.68
N GLU A 45 29.32 13.13 9.83
CA GLU A 45 29.33 11.67 10.02
C GLU A 45 28.38 10.98 9.03
N LYS A 46 27.15 11.48 8.92
CA LYS A 46 26.14 10.92 7.99
C LYS A 46 26.46 11.13 6.51
N ILE A 47 27.15 12.21 6.15
CA ILE A 47 27.65 12.44 4.78
C ILE A 47 28.64 11.33 4.40
N VAL A 48 29.59 11.04 5.29
CA VAL A 48 30.60 9.99 5.08
C VAL A 48 29.96 8.60 5.08
N GLU A 49 29.05 8.31 6.01
CA GLU A 49 28.30 7.03 6.04
C GLU A 49 27.55 6.74 4.75
N ARG A 50 27.07 7.78 4.04
CA ARG A 50 26.37 7.67 2.76
C ARG A 50 27.29 7.68 1.54
N GLY A 51 28.62 7.73 1.74
CA GLY A 51 29.60 7.68 0.66
C GLY A 51 29.79 8.99 -0.10
N TYR A 52 29.34 10.12 0.45
CA TYR A 52 29.58 11.44 -0.14
C TYR A 52 30.92 12.01 0.32
N ASP A 53 31.66 12.63 -0.60
CA ASP A 53 32.94 13.27 -0.33
C ASP A 53 32.84 14.79 -0.55
N PHE A 54 32.25 15.50 0.41
CA PHE A 54 32.24 16.95 0.42
C PHE A 54 32.09 17.54 1.83
N ASP A 55 32.60 18.75 2.01
CA ASP A 55 32.47 19.51 3.27
C ASP A 55 31.14 20.29 3.31
N PRO A 56 30.25 20.03 4.30
CA PRO A 56 28.96 20.73 4.41
C PRO A 56 29.07 22.17 4.95
N LYS A 57 30.25 22.62 5.41
CA LYS A 57 30.43 23.89 6.12
C LYS A 57 29.89 25.11 5.37
N MET A 58 30.13 25.20 4.05
CA MET A 58 29.63 26.34 3.25
C MET A 58 28.13 26.30 3.05
N LEU A 59 27.55 25.11 2.93
CA LEU A 59 26.12 24.90 2.77
C LEU A 59 25.39 25.25 4.07
N LEU A 60 25.87 24.77 5.21
CA LEU A 60 25.32 25.10 6.53
C LEU A 60 25.42 26.61 6.83
N ARG A 61 26.54 27.24 6.49
CA ARG A 61 26.67 28.71 6.62
C ARG A 61 25.65 29.45 5.76
N SER A 62 25.45 29.01 4.51
CA SER A 62 24.52 29.65 3.58
C SER A 62 23.07 29.45 4.02
N MET A 63 22.70 28.25 4.51
CA MET A 63 21.38 27.98 5.11
C MET A 63 21.04 28.98 6.23
N GLU A 64 22.01 29.31 7.08
CA GLU A 64 21.82 30.28 8.17
C GLU A 64 21.83 31.73 7.68
N LYS A 65 22.88 32.14 6.94
CA LYS A 65 23.16 33.56 6.68
C LYS A 65 22.48 34.13 5.44
N ASP A 66 22.39 33.33 4.38
CA ASP A 66 21.91 33.80 3.09
C ASP A 66 20.43 33.51 2.92
N TYR A 67 19.98 32.34 3.41
CA TYR A 67 18.60 31.86 3.24
C TYR A 67 17.76 31.92 4.52
N GLY A 68 18.39 32.03 5.70
CA GLY A 68 17.69 32.07 6.98
C GLY A 68 16.76 30.87 7.19
N ILE A 69 17.17 29.67 6.78
CA ILE A 69 16.45 28.41 6.94
C ILE A 69 16.64 27.89 8.38
N THR A 70 17.83 28.12 8.92
CA THR A 70 18.24 27.72 10.25
C THR A 70 18.84 28.89 11.02
N GLU A 71 18.94 28.73 12.33
CA GLU A 71 19.65 29.65 13.22
C GLU A 71 20.62 28.88 14.12
N THR A 72 21.71 29.55 14.52
CA THR A 72 22.63 28.98 15.51
C THR A 72 21.95 28.92 16.88
N SER A 73 21.78 27.72 17.43
CA SER A 73 21.17 27.51 18.75
C SER A 73 22.20 27.37 19.86
N TYR A 74 23.37 26.80 19.55
CA TYR A 74 24.50 26.72 20.49
C TYR A 74 25.83 26.66 19.74
N LYS A 75 26.84 27.36 20.26
CA LYS A 75 28.18 27.36 19.70
C LYS A 75 29.24 27.40 20.79
N SER A 76 30.19 26.47 20.71
CA SER A 76 31.40 26.42 21.53
C SER A 76 32.63 26.25 20.63
N THR A 77 33.82 26.16 21.23
CA THR A 77 35.08 25.94 20.50
C THR A 77 35.04 24.67 19.64
N ASN A 78 34.34 23.62 20.09
CA ASN A 78 34.36 22.29 19.45
C ASN A 78 32.98 21.84 18.94
N GLN A 79 31.92 22.61 19.18
CA GLN A 79 30.56 22.22 18.80
C GLN A 79 29.81 23.40 18.20
N HIS A 80 29.05 23.13 17.15
CA HIS A 80 28.11 24.08 16.56
C HIS A 80 26.81 23.32 16.28
N TRP A 81 25.73 23.85 16.86
CA TRP A 81 24.37 23.34 16.75
C TRP A 81 23.46 24.38 16.12
N TRP A 82 22.50 23.89 15.35
CA TRP A 82 21.49 24.71 14.69
C TRP A 82 20.09 24.24 15.06
N ARG A 83 19.13 25.16 14.95
CA ARG A 83 17.69 24.87 14.92
C ARG A 83 17.12 25.30 13.59
N PHE A 84 16.14 24.56 13.10
CA PHE A 84 15.31 24.99 11.97
C PHE A 84 14.36 26.08 12.45
N LEU A 85 14.20 27.15 11.67
CA LEU A 85 13.21 28.17 12.01
C LEU A 85 11.78 27.64 11.91
N ASP A 86 11.53 26.73 10.96
CA ASP A 86 10.30 25.96 10.83
C ASP A 86 10.65 24.63 10.16
N LYS A 87 10.76 23.57 10.97
CA LYS A 87 11.15 22.24 10.50
C LYS A 87 10.15 21.67 9.50
N ASN A 88 8.85 21.92 9.69
CA ASN A 88 7.80 21.38 8.82
C ASN A 88 7.91 21.98 7.42
N GLN A 89 8.08 23.30 7.32
CA GLN A 89 8.25 23.96 6.01
C GLN A 89 9.54 23.54 5.29
N VAL A 90 10.59 23.21 6.05
CA VAL A 90 11.85 22.68 5.50
C VAL A 90 11.67 21.27 4.97
N GLU A 91 10.96 20.41 5.71
CA GLU A 91 10.57 19.06 5.29
C GLU A 91 9.74 19.09 3.99
N GLU A 92 8.72 19.94 3.92
CA GLU A 92 7.90 20.17 2.73
C GLU A 92 8.72 20.62 1.51
N ALA A 93 9.83 21.33 1.72
CA ALA A 93 10.67 21.85 0.64
C ALA A 93 11.70 20.84 0.11
N ILE A 94 12.17 19.89 0.92
CA ILE A 94 13.11 18.81 0.55
C ILE A 94 12.40 17.59 0.01
N SER A 95 11.14 17.43 0.41
CA SER A 95 10.18 16.54 -0.21
C SER A 95 9.28 17.30 -1.19
N PRO A 96 9.79 18.01 -2.23
CA PRO A 96 8.94 18.45 -3.32
C PRO A 96 8.70 17.28 -4.30
N GLU A 97 8.89 16.03 -3.88
CA GLU A 97 8.35 14.86 -4.60
C GLU A 97 6.82 15.02 -4.49
N GLU A 98 6.09 15.50 -5.51
CA GLU A 98 6.08 14.93 -6.87
C GLU A 98 6.30 13.42 -6.83
N GLU A 99 5.74 12.76 -5.82
CA GLU A 99 5.16 11.46 -6.08
C GLU A 99 4.22 11.68 -7.26
N ASP A 100 4.44 10.96 -8.36
CA ASP A 100 3.59 11.05 -9.54
C ASP A 100 2.14 11.07 -9.04
N PRO A 101 1.32 12.08 -9.36
CA PRO A 101 -0.04 12.15 -8.86
C PRO A 101 -0.80 10.84 -9.06
N ALA A 102 -0.47 10.07 -10.10
CA ALA A 102 -0.99 8.72 -10.31
C ALA A 102 -0.54 7.72 -9.22
N VAL A 103 0.74 7.71 -8.84
CA VAL A 103 1.26 6.90 -7.72
C VAL A 103 0.58 7.28 -6.41
N THR A 104 0.45 8.57 -6.11
CA THR A 104 -0.25 9.03 -4.89
C THR A 104 -1.70 8.59 -4.90
N VAL A 105 -2.40 8.73 -6.03
CA VAL A 105 -3.78 8.26 -6.18
C VAL A 105 -3.89 6.76 -5.94
N VAL A 106 -2.96 5.95 -6.48
CA VAL A 106 -2.94 4.50 -6.25
C VAL A 106 -2.80 4.19 -4.76
N LYS A 107 -1.88 4.85 -4.06
CA LYS A 107 -1.68 4.66 -2.61
C LYS A 107 -2.94 5.04 -1.81
N ILE A 108 -3.54 6.19 -2.10
CA ILE A 108 -4.78 6.64 -1.45
C ILE A 108 -5.92 5.64 -1.67
N GLN A 109 -6.11 5.22 -2.92
CA GLN A 109 -7.17 4.27 -3.25
C GLN A 109 -6.91 2.90 -2.59
N ALA A 110 -5.65 2.47 -2.52
CA ALA A 110 -5.26 1.24 -1.84
C ALA A 110 -5.55 1.28 -0.33
N GLU A 111 -5.19 2.38 0.35
CA GLU A 111 -5.51 2.60 1.77
C GLU A 111 -7.02 2.72 2.02
N SER A 112 -7.76 3.23 1.04
CA SER A 112 -9.23 3.31 1.10
C SER A 112 -9.90 1.95 0.90
N LEU A 113 -9.21 0.99 0.27
CA LEU A 113 -9.64 -0.39 0.24
C LEU A 113 -9.27 -1.04 1.57
N ASP A 114 -10.28 -1.48 2.32
CA ASP A 114 -10.09 -2.23 3.56
C ASP A 114 -9.58 -3.66 3.28
N MET A 115 -8.33 -3.73 2.80
CA MET A 115 -7.62 -4.97 2.48
C MET A 115 -7.53 -5.91 3.70
N PRO A 116 -7.25 -5.42 4.93
CA PRO A 116 -7.27 -6.28 6.12
C PRO A 116 -8.61 -6.99 6.33
N SER A 117 -9.74 -6.29 6.16
CA SER A 117 -11.06 -6.91 6.29
C SER A 117 -11.35 -7.91 5.17
N ALA A 118 -10.97 -7.59 3.93
CA ALA A 118 -11.11 -8.51 2.80
C ALA A 118 -10.31 -9.81 3.03
N GLU A 119 -9.05 -9.72 3.44
CA GLU A 119 -8.21 -10.87 3.79
C GLU A 119 -8.84 -11.70 4.91
N ARG A 120 -9.29 -11.06 5.99
CA ARG A 120 -9.95 -11.75 7.12
C ARG A 120 -11.21 -12.49 6.66
N LYS A 121 -12.12 -11.80 5.96
CA LYS A 121 -13.38 -12.35 5.42
C LYS A 121 -13.11 -13.57 4.53
N LEU A 122 -12.20 -13.45 3.57
CA LEU A 122 -11.84 -14.55 2.68
C LEU A 122 -11.17 -15.71 3.43
N SER A 123 -10.28 -15.43 4.38
CA SER A 123 -9.61 -16.47 5.17
C SER A 123 -10.61 -17.32 5.97
N ILE A 124 -11.65 -16.69 6.54
CA ILE A 124 -12.71 -17.38 7.29
C ILE A 124 -13.47 -18.32 6.34
N LEU A 125 -13.87 -17.84 5.16
CA LEU A 125 -14.57 -18.63 4.16
C LEU A 125 -13.73 -19.82 3.65
N MET A 126 -12.43 -19.60 3.45
CA MET A 126 -11.50 -20.67 3.06
C MET A 126 -11.37 -21.75 4.12
N ARG A 127 -11.36 -21.39 5.41
CA ARG A 127 -11.21 -22.35 6.52
C ARG A 127 -12.47 -23.16 6.84
N LYS A 128 -13.67 -22.61 6.60
CA LYS A 128 -14.94 -23.30 6.92
C LYS A 128 -15.10 -24.60 6.13
N PRO A 129 -15.44 -25.76 6.73
CA PRO A 129 -15.60 -27.01 5.97
C PRO A 129 -16.76 -26.95 4.95
N LYS A 130 -17.82 -26.19 5.27
CA LYS A 130 -18.94 -25.91 4.35
C LYS A 130 -19.30 -24.43 4.42
N LEU A 131 -19.63 -23.86 3.27
CA LEU A 131 -20.14 -22.49 3.17
C LEU A 131 -21.67 -22.52 3.21
N SER A 132 -22.26 -21.71 4.08
CA SER A 132 -23.71 -21.52 4.14
C SER A 132 -24.22 -20.65 2.99
N GLU A 133 -25.54 -20.60 2.77
CA GLU A 133 -26.13 -19.67 1.80
C GLU A 133 -25.85 -18.20 2.14
N ILE A 134 -25.74 -17.87 3.43
CA ILE A 134 -25.34 -16.54 3.89
C ILE A 134 -23.89 -16.27 3.47
N ASP A 135 -22.98 -17.22 3.68
CA ASP A 135 -21.57 -17.10 3.26
C ASP A 135 -21.46 -16.90 1.74
N LYS A 136 -22.22 -17.66 0.94
CA LYS A 136 -22.26 -17.52 -0.52
C LYS A 136 -22.79 -16.15 -0.95
N ARG A 137 -23.85 -15.65 -0.29
CA ARG A 137 -24.39 -14.31 -0.57
C ARG A 137 -23.38 -13.21 -0.26
N ILE A 138 -22.71 -13.31 0.89
CA ILE A 138 -21.65 -12.39 1.30
C ILE A 138 -20.48 -12.42 0.30
N PHE A 139 -20.07 -13.61 -0.12
CA PHE A 139 -19.00 -13.75 -1.12
C PHE A 139 -19.42 -13.24 -2.50
N ARG A 140 -20.68 -13.46 -2.90
CA ARG A 140 -21.25 -12.91 -4.14
C ARG A 140 -21.20 -11.38 -4.12
N GLN A 141 -21.67 -10.77 -3.04
CA GLN A 141 -21.59 -9.32 -2.85
C GLN A 141 -20.16 -8.82 -2.97
N PHE A 142 -19.23 -9.42 -2.22
CA PHE A 142 -17.80 -9.11 -2.30
C PHE A 142 -17.26 -9.21 -3.74
N SER A 143 -17.62 -10.28 -4.47
CA SER A 143 -17.12 -10.54 -5.82
C SER A 143 -17.61 -9.54 -6.86
N PHE A 144 -18.82 -9.00 -6.70
CA PHE A 144 -19.42 -8.06 -7.66
C PHE A 144 -19.26 -6.59 -7.27
N GLU A 145 -19.15 -6.28 -5.99
CA GLU A 145 -19.06 -4.89 -5.50
C GLU A 145 -17.63 -4.48 -5.15
N GLU A 146 -16.86 -5.36 -4.49
CA GLU A 146 -15.55 -5.01 -3.95
C GLU A 146 -14.41 -5.48 -4.88
N LEU A 147 -14.43 -6.72 -5.34
CA LEU A 147 -13.37 -7.35 -6.13
C LEU A 147 -13.01 -6.59 -7.43
N PRO A 148 -13.96 -5.97 -8.17
CA PRO A 148 -13.61 -5.13 -9.32
C PRO A 148 -12.73 -3.92 -8.96
N LEU A 149 -12.92 -3.33 -7.78
CA LEU A 149 -12.11 -2.22 -7.28
C LEU A 149 -10.67 -2.69 -7.01
N PHE A 150 -10.51 -3.86 -6.40
CA PHE A 150 -9.19 -4.49 -6.21
C PHE A 150 -8.47 -4.66 -7.56
N VAL A 151 -9.14 -5.18 -8.59
CA VAL A 151 -8.53 -5.39 -9.92
C VAL A 151 -8.11 -4.07 -10.56
N LYS A 152 -8.93 -3.02 -10.43
CA LYS A 152 -8.58 -1.70 -10.94
C LYS A 152 -7.27 -1.21 -10.33
N ILE A 153 -7.18 -1.21 -9.00
CA ILE A 153 -5.96 -0.74 -8.31
C ILE A 153 -4.78 -1.65 -8.60
N TYR A 154 -4.98 -2.96 -8.72
CA TYR A 154 -3.90 -3.86 -9.13
C TYR A 154 -3.27 -3.44 -10.45
N ASN A 155 -4.08 -3.16 -11.47
CA ASN A 155 -3.58 -2.74 -12.78
C ASN A 155 -2.86 -1.39 -12.72
N ASP A 156 -3.36 -0.46 -11.91
CA ASP A 156 -2.73 0.85 -11.72
C ASP A 156 -1.42 0.72 -10.93
N ALA A 157 -1.39 -0.11 -9.89
CA ALA A 157 -0.22 -0.35 -9.04
C ALA A 157 0.93 -1.09 -9.73
N MET A 158 0.65 -1.91 -10.75
CA MET A 158 1.70 -2.61 -11.51
C MET A 158 2.40 -1.72 -12.54
N GLN A 159 1.94 -0.48 -12.75
CA GLN A 159 2.56 0.47 -13.67
C GLN A 159 3.78 1.19 -13.06
N TYR A 160 3.89 1.19 -11.72
CA TYR A 160 4.91 1.93 -10.98
C TYR A 160 5.66 1.00 -10.01
N GLU A 161 6.97 1.20 -9.87
CA GLU A 161 7.82 0.38 -9.01
C GLU A 161 7.46 0.60 -7.53
N GLU A 162 7.16 1.85 -7.18
CA GLU A 162 6.82 2.36 -5.86
C GLU A 162 5.53 1.75 -5.28
N THR A 163 4.69 1.15 -6.13
CA THR A 163 3.40 0.55 -5.75
C THR A 163 3.36 -0.96 -5.94
N GLN A 164 4.50 -1.61 -6.23
CA GLN A 164 4.52 -3.06 -6.47
C GLN A 164 4.03 -3.87 -5.26
N GLU A 165 4.42 -3.49 -4.04
CA GLU A 165 3.98 -4.18 -2.81
C GLU A 165 2.44 -4.18 -2.67
N ILE A 166 1.80 -3.06 -3.01
CA ILE A 166 0.33 -2.94 -3.04
C ILE A 166 -0.25 -3.96 -4.01
N GLY A 167 0.28 -4.02 -5.24
CA GLY A 167 -0.19 -4.95 -6.25
C GLY A 167 0.01 -6.41 -5.86
N GLU A 168 1.14 -6.77 -5.23
CA GLU A 168 1.38 -8.12 -4.72
C GLU A 168 0.36 -8.52 -3.65
N ARG A 169 0.05 -7.60 -2.73
CA ARG A 169 -0.96 -7.82 -1.69
C ARG A 169 -2.36 -8.00 -2.29
N ILE A 170 -2.74 -7.18 -3.26
CA ILE A 170 -4.03 -7.32 -3.95
C ILE A 170 -4.09 -8.66 -4.71
N LYS A 171 -3.02 -9.06 -5.39
CA LYS A 171 -2.92 -10.35 -6.08
C LYS A 171 -3.15 -11.53 -5.12
N LYS A 172 -2.62 -11.44 -3.89
CA LYS A 172 -2.89 -12.43 -2.83
C LYS A 172 -4.39 -12.49 -2.48
N ILE A 173 -5.06 -11.35 -2.33
CA ILE A 173 -6.51 -11.27 -2.06
C ILE A 173 -7.32 -11.90 -3.20
N ILE A 174 -6.98 -11.59 -4.45
CA ILE A 174 -7.63 -12.18 -5.64
C ILE A 174 -7.47 -13.71 -5.64
N ASN A 175 -6.28 -14.22 -5.31
CA ASN A 175 -6.05 -15.65 -5.20
C ASN A 175 -6.87 -16.30 -4.07
N MET A 176 -7.03 -15.62 -2.94
CA MET A 176 -7.92 -16.08 -1.86
C MET A 176 -9.39 -16.13 -2.32
N ALA A 177 -9.85 -15.10 -3.04
CA ALA A 177 -11.20 -15.07 -3.60
C ALA A 177 -11.42 -16.21 -4.61
N ARG A 178 -10.43 -16.49 -5.47
CA ARG A 178 -10.46 -17.62 -6.41
C ARG A 178 -10.62 -18.95 -5.67
N ALA A 179 -9.88 -19.17 -4.56
CA ALA A 179 -9.99 -20.38 -3.76
C ALA A 179 -11.40 -20.56 -3.15
N VAL A 180 -12.02 -19.46 -2.70
CA VAL A 180 -13.41 -19.49 -2.20
C VAL A 180 -14.40 -19.81 -3.33
N ALA A 181 -14.23 -19.22 -4.52
CA ALA A 181 -15.09 -19.49 -5.67
C ALA A 181 -15.03 -20.96 -6.12
N MET A 182 -13.83 -21.55 -6.20
CA MET A 182 -13.66 -22.97 -6.54
C MET A 182 -14.42 -23.88 -5.57
N LYS A 183 -14.35 -23.57 -4.28
CA LYS A 183 -15.05 -24.31 -3.22
C LYS A 183 -16.57 -24.24 -3.30
N ILE A 184 -17.12 -23.15 -3.86
CA ILE A 184 -18.55 -23.03 -4.14
C ILE A 184 -18.92 -23.94 -5.33
N ASN A 185 -18.15 -23.90 -6.41
CA ASN A 185 -18.42 -24.64 -7.65
C ASN A 185 -18.23 -26.17 -7.50
N GLU A 186 -17.22 -26.64 -6.77
CA GLU A 186 -16.97 -28.07 -6.56
C GLU A 186 -18.19 -28.79 -5.95
N LYS A 187 -18.98 -28.08 -5.13
CA LYS A 187 -20.21 -28.62 -4.54
C LYS A 187 -21.43 -28.50 -5.44
N GLU A 188 -21.54 -27.47 -6.27
CA GLU A 188 -22.64 -27.37 -7.23
C GLU A 188 -22.55 -28.49 -8.27
N SER A 189 -21.35 -28.82 -8.75
CA SER A 189 -21.13 -29.98 -9.63
C SER A 189 -21.50 -31.31 -8.95
N TYR A 190 -21.18 -31.49 -7.67
CA TYR A 190 -21.52 -32.72 -6.93
C TYR A 190 -23.03 -32.85 -6.69
N ASN A 191 -23.70 -31.76 -6.32
CA ASN A 191 -25.15 -31.73 -6.10
C ASN A 191 -25.97 -31.89 -7.39
N GLN A 192 -25.52 -31.31 -8.51
CA GLN A 192 -26.15 -31.55 -9.82
C GLN A 192 -26.01 -33.01 -10.27
N GLY A 193 -24.89 -33.67 -9.95
CA GLY A 193 -24.71 -35.10 -10.21
C GLY A 193 -25.64 -36.00 -9.39
N LEU A 194 -25.90 -35.65 -8.12
CA LEU A 194 -26.85 -36.35 -7.25
C LEU A 194 -28.29 -36.16 -7.71
N LEU A 195 -28.70 -34.93 -8.03
CA LEU A 195 -30.04 -34.62 -8.55
C LEU A 195 -30.32 -35.30 -9.89
N LYS A 196 -29.32 -35.45 -10.77
CA LYS A 196 -29.47 -36.25 -12.00
C LYS A 196 -29.67 -37.74 -11.71
N LYS A 197 -28.91 -38.32 -10.78
CA LYS A 197 -29.08 -39.73 -10.37
C LYS A 197 -30.41 -40.01 -9.69
N GLU A 198 -30.95 -39.04 -8.93
CA GLU A 198 -32.28 -39.16 -8.32
C GLU A 198 -33.40 -39.11 -9.37
N ARG A 199 -33.33 -38.19 -10.34
CA ARG A 199 -34.29 -38.16 -11.47
C ARG A 199 -34.23 -39.43 -12.33
N GLU A 200 -33.03 -39.93 -12.63
CA GLU A 200 -32.88 -41.20 -13.34
C GLU A 200 -33.54 -42.35 -12.56
N ARG A 201 -33.38 -42.42 -11.23
CA ARG A 201 -34.03 -43.43 -10.39
C ARG A 201 -35.56 -43.29 -10.35
N GLU A 202 -36.09 -42.06 -10.32
CA GLU A 202 -37.53 -41.81 -10.39
C GLU A 202 -38.11 -42.23 -11.76
N ASP A 203 -37.42 -41.95 -12.86
CA ASP A 203 -37.82 -42.37 -14.20
C ASP A 203 -37.79 -43.90 -14.39
N TYR A 204 -36.83 -44.61 -13.78
CA TYR A 204 -36.81 -46.08 -13.77
C TYR A 204 -37.97 -46.66 -12.94
N ASN A 205 -38.38 -46.01 -11.84
CA ASN A 205 -39.51 -46.46 -11.03
C ASN A 205 -40.87 -46.14 -11.67
N ALA A 206 -40.99 -45.05 -12.42
CA ALA A 206 -42.21 -44.75 -13.17
C ALA A 206 -42.42 -45.73 -14.35
N ASN A 207 -41.34 -46.21 -14.97
CA ASN A 207 -41.40 -47.18 -16.06
C ASN A 207 -41.54 -48.63 -15.62
N SER A 208 -41.19 -48.99 -14.38
CA SER A 208 -41.36 -50.35 -13.86
C SER A 208 -42.77 -50.65 -13.36
N VAL A 209 -43.60 -49.63 -13.10
CA VAL A 209 -44.99 -49.79 -12.61
C VAL A 209 -46.03 -50.02 -13.73
N ARG A 210 -45.61 -50.07 -15.01
CA ARG A 210 -46.52 -50.28 -16.16
C ARG A 210 -46.43 -51.65 -16.84
N LEU A 211 -45.81 -52.65 -16.21
CA LEU A 211 -45.72 -54.01 -16.76
C LEU A 211 -46.15 -55.07 -15.76
N SER A 212 -47.44 -55.08 -15.44
CA SER A 212 -48.15 -56.29 -14.98
C SER A 212 -49.64 -56.04 -15.07
N ASP A 213 -50.24 -56.39 -16.21
CA ASP A 213 -51.54 -57.06 -16.30
C ASP A 213 -52.03 -57.05 -17.75
N LEU A 214 -51.49 -57.98 -18.54
CA LEU A 214 -52.21 -58.55 -19.67
C LEU A 214 -52.16 -60.06 -19.50
N LYS A 215 -53.13 -60.52 -18.72
CA LYS A 215 -53.53 -61.92 -18.62
C LYS A 215 -53.86 -62.44 -20.01
N ASP A 216 -53.37 -63.64 -20.26
CA ASP A 216 -53.85 -64.59 -21.26
C ASP A 216 -55.37 -64.61 -21.36
N ASN A 217 -55.88 -64.62 -22.59
CA ASN A 217 -57.16 -65.24 -22.92
C ASN A 217 -57.14 -65.70 -24.39
N ILE A 218 -57.08 -67.04 -24.52
CA ILE A 218 -57.65 -67.95 -25.53
C ILE A 218 -57.36 -67.64 -27.01
#